data_AF-A0A1I8G039-F1
#
_entry.id   AF-A0A1I8G039-F1
#
_cell.length_a   1.000
_cell.length_b   1.000
_cell.length_c   1.000
_cell.angle_alpha   90.00
_cell.angle_beta   90.00
_cell.angle_gamma   90.00
#
_symmetry.space_group_name_H-M   'P 1'
#
loop_
_entity.id
_entity.type
_entity.pdbx_description
1 polymer ?
#
loop_
_entity_poly.entity_id
_entity_poly.type
_entity_poly.pdbx_seq_one_letter_code
_entity_poly.pdbx_strand_id
1 'polypeptide(L)'
;NYKAPTDGSLPPVYRSDLLDQLALTVKQSGKKKIVAEMEKDDHVVARMVFDLSEKTDEITLMNWFSRSRLVSSYPFKIDPKQSTNYFSIDGDAGQNRRFFVSFSGGGCDNDRGFWMVSDKRDPCTWGNEGWKGSAPVLVYNRYRTATFRSGVDYADRFTIYLTDSVTELREEFIRKVMFEKDKQLLFTIIPNVHLEALETFEHQQNYKMPANGSLPPVYRSDLIDELPRAVRQSGMTKMVVEMRKDDNQVVSQVVFDVSTDTEKLDKENWFSELRLESSYPYSVDRKEFNYFSLEGERSSKRRFYINNWHHGCHRETSFILVSDARGHCDYVTRGWRGSAPTLIYSRLPGKPFEESAGYADRLLIYLAKELPDLRAEFKKPLIIDGSKQVLFTIKSNINTEAKHAYSVQQNYKAPTDGSLPPVYRSDLLDQLALTVKQSGKKKIVAEMEKDDHVVARMVFDLSEKTDEITLMNWFSRSRLVSSYPFKIDPKQSTNYFSIDGDA
;
A
#
# COMPACT_ATOMS: atom_id res chain seq x y z
N ASN A 1 17.16 -41.65 -28.10
CA ASN A 1 18.15 -40.71 -27.53
C ASN A 1 18.33 -39.54 -28.47
N TYR A 2 17.68 -38.42 -28.21
CA TYR A 2 17.97 -37.17 -28.89
C TYR A 2 19.35 -36.69 -28.43
N LYS A 3 20.28 -36.49 -29.36
CA LYS A 3 21.59 -35.92 -29.05
C LYS A 3 21.45 -34.40 -28.90
N ALA A 4 22.25 -33.80 -28.02
CA ALA A 4 22.34 -32.35 -27.92
C ALA A 4 22.82 -31.80 -29.28
N PRO A 5 22.08 -30.87 -29.90
CA PRO A 5 22.50 -30.13 -31.08
C PRO A 5 23.86 -29.43 -30.87
N THR A 6 24.68 -29.38 -31.92
CA THR A 6 26.01 -28.74 -31.87
C THR A 6 25.96 -27.21 -31.87
N ASP A 7 24.80 -26.63 -32.18
CA ASP A 7 24.56 -25.18 -32.22
C ASP A 7 24.14 -24.59 -30.85
N GLY A 8 24.09 -25.43 -29.81
CA GLY A 8 23.67 -25.02 -28.47
C GLY A 8 22.16 -24.93 -28.27
N SER A 9 21.34 -25.25 -29.29
CA SER A 9 19.89 -25.34 -29.13
C SER A 9 19.51 -26.56 -28.27
N LEU A 10 18.41 -26.45 -27.52
CA LEU A 10 17.88 -27.57 -26.75
C LEU A 10 16.94 -28.42 -27.63
N PRO A 11 17.16 -29.74 -27.73
CA PRO A 11 16.26 -30.60 -28.50
C PRO A 11 14.88 -30.67 -27.83
N PRO A 12 13.83 -31.17 -28.50
CA PRO A 12 12.49 -31.30 -27.90
C PRO A 12 12.47 -32.11 -26.60
N VAL A 13 13.31 -33.14 -26.50
CA VAL A 13 13.51 -33.93 -25.29
C VAL A 13 15.01 -34.19 -25.12
N TYR A 14 15.54 -33.96 -23.92
CA TYR A 14 16.90 -34.33 -23.54
C TYR A 14 16.90 -34.89 -22.12
N ARG A 15 17.73 -35.90 -21.88
CA ARG A 15 18.00 -36.43 -20.55
C ARG A 15 19.48 -36.77 -20.46
N SER A 16 20.13 -36.27 -19.42
CA SER A 16 21.53 -36.58 -19.14
C SER A 16 21.65 -37.81 -18.24
N ASP A 17 22.62 -38.67 -18.50
CA ASP A 17 22.96 -39.82 -17.64
C ASP A 17 23.48 -39.37 -16.26
N LEU A 18 23.90 -38.11 -16.14
CA LEU A 18 24.26 -37.51 -14.85
C LEU A 18 23.11 -37.53 -13.83
N LEU A 19 21.87 -37.62 -14.30
CA LEU A 19 20.69 -37.71 -13.44
C LEU A 19 20.56 -39.09 -12.77
N ASP A 20 21.05 -40.17 -13.41
CA ASP A 20 21.04 -41.53 -12.84
C ASP A 20 22.02 -41.68 -11.68
N GLN A 21 23.04 -40.81 -11.64
CA GLN A 21 24.06 -40.77 -10.59
C GLN A 21 24.02 -39.43 -9.83
N LEU A 22 22.82 -38.87 -9.61
CA LEU A 22 22.65 -37.51 -9.11
C LEU A 22 23.47 -37.19 -7.85
N ALA A 23 23.51 -38.10 -6.87
CA ALA A 23 24.33 -37.91 -5.66
C ALA A 23 25.83 -37.75 -5.98
N LEU A 24 26.37 -38.57 -6.89
CA LEU A 24 27.76 -38.47 -7.33
C LEU A 24 27.99 -37.20 -8.15
N THR A 25 27.06 -36.87 -9.06
CA THR A 25 27.09 -35.66 -9.87
C THR A 25 27.15 -34.41 -9.00
N VAL A 26 26.34 -34.31 -7.94
CA VAL A 26 26.36 -33.19 -6.99
C VAL A 26 27.70 -33.09 -6.29
N LYS A 27 28.23 -34.22 -5.78
CA LYS A 27 29.54 -34.26 -5.09
C LYS A 27 30.69 -33.81 -5.99
N GLN A 28 30.72 -34.26 -7.25
CA GLN A 28 31.80 -33.96 -8.18
C GLN A 28 31.71 -32.56 -8.76
N SER A 29 30.50 -32.09 -9.09
CA SER A 29 30.29 -30.77 -9.69
C SER A 29 30.34 -29.64 -8.66
N GLY A 30 30.12 -29.95 -7.38
CA GLY A 30 29.97 -28.97 -6.31
C GLY A 30 28.67 -28.15 -6.37
N LYS A 31 27.80 -28.41 -7.36
CA LYS A 31 26.53 -27.68 -7.53
C LYS A 31 25.53 -28.11 -6.47
N LYS A 32 25.19 -27.19 -5.57
CA LYS A 32 24.34 -27.46 -4.40
C LYS A 32 22.85 -27.27 -4.64
N LYS A 33 22.44 -26.73 -5.81
CA LYS A 33 21.03 -26.51 -6.14
C LYS A 33 20.65 -27.25 -7.41
N ILE A 34 19.45 -27.82 -7.39
CA ILE A 34 18.77 -28.28 -8.60
C ILE A 34 17.51 -27.46 -8.81
N VAL A 35 17.29 -27.04 -10.05
CA VAL A 35 16.15 -26.22 -10.43
C VAL A 35 15.29 -27.04 -11.36
N ALA A 36 13.97 -27.00 -11.13
CA ALA A 36 12.98 -27.34 -12.12
C ALA A 36 12.28 -26.03 -12.52
N GLU A 37 12.05 -25.81 -13.81
CA GLU A 37 11.33 -24.63 -14.27
C GLU A 37 10.53 -24.87 -15.54
N MET A 38 9.49 -24.07 -15.69
CA MET A 38 8.65 -23.99 -16.87
C MET A 38 8.86 -22.64 -17.54
N GLU A 39 9.03 -22.66 -18.85
CA GLU A 39 9.27 -21.47 -19.68
C GLU A 39 8.18 -21.33 -20.74
N LYS A 40 7.76 -20.10 -21.00
CA LYS A 40 6.84 -19.72 -22.07
C LYS A 40 7.41 -18.51 -22.79
N ASP A 41 7.47 -18.55 -24.11
CA ASP A 41 8.07 -17.48 -24.93
C ASP A 41 9.47 -17.05 -24.43
N ASP A 42 10.33 -18.02 -24.08
CA ASP A 42 11.69 -17.83 -23.51
C ASP A 42 11.75 -17.09 -22.15
N HIS A 43 10.62 -17.02 -21.43
CA HIS A 43 10.55 -16.46 -20.08
C HIS A 43 10.16 -17.52 -19.06
N VAL A 44 10.81 -17.51 -17.90
CA VAL A 44 10.46 -18.39 -16.78
C VAL A 44 9.10 -17.97 -16.21
N VAL A 45 8.13 -18.86 -16.30
CA VAL A 45 6.75 -18.65 -15.82
C VAL A 45 6.45 -19.40 -14.52
N ALA A 46 7.14 -20.51 -14.28
CA ALA A 46 7.13 -21.20 -13.00
C ALA A 46 8.49 -21.81 -12.69
N ARG A 47 8.93 -21.80 -11.43
CA ARG A 47 10.23 -22.35 -11.01
C ARG A 47 10.15 -22.90 -9.60
N MET A 48 10.85 -24.00 -9.35
CA MET A 48 11.18 -24.49 -8.02
C MET A 48 12.68 -24.71 -7.89
N VAL A 49 13.25 -24.24 -6.79
CA VAL A 49 14.67 -24.41 -6.46
C VAL A 49 14.77 -25.33 -5.26
N PHE A 50 15.58 -26.38 -5.37
CA PHE A 50 15.79 -27.37 -4.30
C PHE A 50 17.24 -27.39 -3.83
N ASP A 51 17.43 -27.60 -2.52
CA ASP A 51 18.73 -27.73 -1.87
C ASP A 51 19.20 -29.20 -1.86
N LEU A 52 20.41 -29.40 -2.36
CA LEU A 52 21.12 -30.68 -2.41
C LEU A 52 22.36 -30.69 -1.51
N SER A 53 22.59 -29.62 -0.74
CA SER A 53 23.76 -29.46 0.13
C SER A 53 23.73 -30.37 1.37
N GLU A 54 22.54 -30.73 1.83
CA GLU A 54 22.36 -31.64 2.96
C GLU A 54 22.00 -33.06 2.51
N LYS A 55 22.51 -34.05 3.25
CA LYS A 55 22.26 -35.48 3.03
C LYS A 55 22.46 -35.88 1.57
N THR A 56 23.57 -35.43 0.97
CA THR A 56 23.85 -35.62 -0.46
C THR A 56 23.90 -37.09 -0.85
N ASP A 57 24.38 -37.95 0.04
CA ASP A 57 24.42 -39.41 -0.13
C ASP A 57 23.04 -40.08 -0.21
N GLU A 58 22.00 -39.42 0.30
CA GLU A 58 20.64 -39.95 0.29
C GLU A 58 19.85 -39.48 -0.94
N ILE A 59 20.43 -38.66 -1.81
CA ILE A 59 19.73 -38.13 -3.00
C ILE A 59 19.55 -39.24 -4.04
N THR A 60 18.31 -39.41 -4.50
CA THR A 60 17.92 -40.31 -5.58
C THR A 60 17.30 -39.54 -6.73
N LEU A 61 17.11 -40.22 -7.86
CA LEU A 61 16.38 -39.71 -9.02
C LEU A 61 14.99 -39.15 -8.66
N MET A 62 14.35 -39.68 -7.61
CA MET A 62 12.96 -39.37 -7.26
C MET A 62 12.82 -38.40 -6.08
N ASN A 63 13.77 -38.39 -5.13
CA ASN A 63 13.57 -37.66 -3.86
C ASN A 63 14.18 -36.25 -3.84
N TRP A 64 14.96 -35.85 -4.85
CA TRP A 64 15.45 -34.48 -4.97
C TRP A 64 14.27 -33.51 -5.13
N PHE A 65 13.22 -33.94 -5.84
CA PHE A 65 11.97 -33.23 -5.99
C PHE A 65 11.07 -33.51 -4.80
N SER A 66 11.40 -32.92 -3.66
CA SER A 66 10.66 -33.10 -2.42
C SER A 66 10.50 -31.79 -1.67
N ARG A 67 9.40 -31.69 -0.93
CA ARG A 67 9.09 -30.51 -0.13
C ARG A 67 10.16 -30.18 0.91
N SER A 68 10.79 -31.19 1.51
CA SER A 68 11.84 -30.97 2.52
C SER A 68 13.10 -30.32 1.94
N ARG A 69 13.30 -30.40 0.62
CA ARG A 69 14.42 -29.78 -0.08
C ARG A 69 14.05 -28.46 -0.76
N LEU A 70 12.77 -28.07 -0.79
CA LEU A 70 12.33 -26.85 -1.48
C LEU A 70 12.86 -25.59 -0.77
N VAL A 71 13.59 -24.75 -1.51
CA VAL A 71 14.16 -23.49 -1.04
C VAL A 71 13.31 -22.29 -1.46
N SER A 72 12.95 -22.23 -2.74
CA SER A 72 12.14 -21.14 -3.28
C SER A 72 11.26 -21.61 -4.43
N SER A 73 10.21 -20.84 -4.70
CA SER A 73 9.21 -21.10 -5.73
C SER A 73 8.68 -19.80 -6.33
N TYR A 74 8.37 -19.85 -7.63
CA TYR A 74 7.84 -18.76 -8.45
C TYR A 74 6.76 -19.31 -9.39
N PRO A 75 5.61 -18.65 -9.62
CA PRO A 75 5.33 -17.23 -9.39
C PRO A 75 4.98 -16.88 -7.95
N PHE A 76 4.57 -17.87 -7.15
CA PHE A 76 4.25 -17.66 -5.74
C PHE A 76 5.05 -18.57 -4.81
N LYS A 77 5.19 -18.14 -3.56
CA LYS A 77 5.88 -18.92 -2.53
C LYS A 77 4.97 -20.04 -2.04
N ILE A 78 5.46 -21.27 -2.12
CA ILE A 78 4.87 -22.42 -1.43
C ILE A 78 5.26 -22.36 0.04
N ASP A 79 4.26 -22.37 0.92
CA ASP A 79 4.50 -22.38 2.35
C ASP A 79 5.04 -23.74 2.78
N PRO A 80 6.23 -23.81 3.43
CA PRO A 80 6.79 -25.06 3.93
C PRO A 80 5.88 -25.79 4.93
N LYS A 81 4.84 -25.15 5.49
CA LYS A 81 3.84 -25.74 6.40
C LYS A 81 2.52 -26.13 5.71
N GLN A 82 2.24 -25.66 4.49
CA GLN A 82 0.99 -25.96 3.77
C GLN A 82 0.85 -27.45 3.47
N SER A 83 -0.30 -28.07 3.79
CA SER A 83 -0.54 -29.48 3.44
C SER A 83 -0.52 -29.70 1.93
N THR A 84 -0.06 -30.87 1.49
CA THR A 84 0.06 -31.25 0.07
C THR A 84 -0.40 -32.69 -0.12
N ASN A 85 -1.31 -32.94 -1.06
CA ASN A 85 -1.71 -34.29 -1.47
C ASN A 85 -0.69 -34.91 -2.43
N TYR A 86 -0.02 -34.10 -3.25
CA TYR A 86 1.08 -34.54 -4.11
C TYR A 86 2.24 -33.55 -4.06
N PHE A 87 3.45 -34.05 -3.91
CA PHE A 87 4.70 -33.30 -4.08
C PHE A 87 5.79 -34.29 -4.47
N SER A 88 5.72 -34.81 -5.70
CA SER A 88 6.64 -35.84 -6.18
C SER A 88 6.70 -35.89 -7.70
N ILE A 89 7.75 -36.54 -8.22
CA ILE A 89 7.89 -36.81 -9.66
C ILE A 89 6.80 -37.76 -10.14
N ASP A 90 6.49 -38.81 -9.38
CA ASP A 90 5.44 -39.77 -9.76
C ASP A 90 4.05 -39.15 -9.78
N GLY A 91 3.82 -38.15 -8.92
CA GLY A 91 2.58 -37.40 -8.81
C GLY A 91 1.35 -38.30 -8.67
N ASP A 92 0.28 -37.98 -9.41
CA ASP A 92 -0.91 -38.82 -9.51
C ASP A 92 -0.75 -39.77 -10.70
N ALA A 93 -0.18 -40.94 -10.42
CA ALA A 93 0.08 -41.97 -11.43
C ALA A 93 -1.20 -42.49 -12.11
N GLY A 94 -2.35 -42.51 -11.41
CA GLY A 94 -3.62 -42.95 -12.00
C GLY A 94 -4.11 -41.99 -13.10
N GLN A 95 -3.79 -40.70 -12.94
CA GLN A 95 -4.09 -39.66 -13.92
C GLN A 95 -2.90 -39.26 -14.79
N ASN A 96 -1.75 -39.95 -14.69
CA ASN A 96 -0.51 -39.61 -15.40
C ASN A 96 -0.12 -38.12 -15.25
N ARG A 97 -0.36 -37.56 -14.05
CA ARG A 97 0.12 -36.23 -13.67
C ARG A 97 1.46 -36.40 -12.98
N ARG A 98 2.55 -36.14 -13.70
CA ARG A 98 3.94 -36.22 -13.23
C ARG A 98 4.45 -34.87 -12.75
N PHE A 99 5.57 -34.88 -12.03
CA PHE A 99 6.16 -33.68 -11.42
C PHE A 99 5.09 -32.82 -10.74
N PHE A 100 4.18 -33.48 -10.01
CA PHE A 100 2.94 -32.89 -9.57
C PHE A 100 3.10 -32.30 -8.18
N VAL A 101 2.79 -31.00 -8.06
CA VAL A 101 2.71 -30.32 -6.77
C VAL A 101 1.31 -29.78 -6.59
N SER A 102 0.57 -30.43 -5.70
CA SER A 102 -0.81 -30.14 -5.37
C SER A 102 -0.99 -29.98 -3.87
N PHE A 103 -1.79 -28.99 -3.49
CA PHE A 103 -2.05 -28.58 -2.11
C PHE A 103 -3.31 -29.21 -1.55
N SER A 104 -4.36 -29.36 -2.35
CA SER A 104 -5.63 -29.94 -1.92
C SER A 104 -6.30 -30.69 -3.04
N GLY A 105 -6.77 -31.91 -2.75
CA GLY A 105 -7.68 -32.64 -3.63
C GLY A 105 -9.13 -32.23 -3.39
N GLY A 106 -9.92 -32.09 -4.47
CA GLY A 106 -11.34 -31.71 -4.37
C GLY A 106 -12.11 -31.84 -5.68
N GLY A 107 -11.58 -32.62 -6.64
CA GLY A 107 -12.07 -32.66 -8.02
C GLY A 107 -11.60 -31.46 -8.84
N CYS A 108 -11.89 -31.50 -10.15
CA CYS A 108 -11.37 -30.52 -11.12
C CYS A 108 -11.67 -29.05 -10.78
N ASP A 109 -12.80 -28.79 -10.12
CA ASP A 109 -13.22 -27.42 -9.81
C ASP A 109 -12.47 -26.81 -8.62
N ASN A 110 -12.01 -27.65 -7.70
CA ASN A 110 -11.42 -27.22 -6.43
C ASN A 110 -9.93 -27.59 -6.32
N ASP A 111 -9.37 -28.23 -7.33
CA ASP A 111 -7.97 -28.65 -7.35
C ASP A 111 -7.06 -27.42 -7.26
N ARG A 112 -6.20 -27.38 -6.24
CA ARG A 112 -5.25 -26.29 -6.02
C ARG A 112 -3.86 -26.89 -5.99
N GLY A 113 -2.96 -26.31 -6.77
CA GLY A 113 -1.58 -26.72 -6.80
C GLY A 113 -0.69 -25.65 -7.42
N PHE A 114 0.57 -26.02 -7.58
CA PHE A 114 1.58 -25.18 -8.19
C PHE A 114 1.76 -25.49 -9.67
N TRP A 115 2.01 -26.75 -10.01
CA TRP A 115 2.14 -27.19 -11.40
C TRP A 115 1.92 -28.69 -11.56
N MET A 116 1.84 -29.16 -12.80
CA MET A 116 1.91 -30.55 -13.19
C MET A 116 2.44 -30.72 -14.62
N VAL A 117 3.01 -31.89 -14.90
CA VAL A 117 3.37 -32.36 -16.24
C VAL A 117 2.42 -33.51 -16.58
N SER A 118 1.50 -33.32 -17.53
CA SER A 118 0.52 -34.35 -17.89
C SER A 118 0.99 -35.17 -19.08
N ASP A 119 1.15 -36.49 -18.89
CA ASP A 119 1.57 -37.41 -19.95
C ASP A 119 0.38 -37.95 -20.78
N LYS A 120 -0.84 -37.53 -20.46
CA LYS A 120 -2.03 -37.87 -21.25
C LYS A 120 -3.02 -36.71 -21.26
N ARG A 121 -4.07 -36.88 -22.06
CA ARG A 121 -5.26 -36.03 -22.00
C ARG A 121 -5.87 -36.09 -20.59
N ASP A 122 -5.83 -34.98 -19.87
CA ASP A 122 -6.29 -34.90 -18.49
C ASP A 122 -7.84 -34.95 -18.42
N PRO A 123 -8.43 -35.62 -17.41
CA PRO A 123 -9.89 -35.62 -17.23
C PRO A 123 -10.47 -34.25 -16.87
N CYS A 124 -9.66 -33.34 -16.31
CA CYS A 124 -10.10 -31.99 -15.98
C CYS A 124 -9.97 -31.05 -17.18
N THR A 125 -10.98 -30.19 -17.37
CA THR A 125 -11.02 -29.26 -18.51
C THR A 125 -9.80 -28.34 -18.55
N TRP A 126 -9.39 -27.81 -17.40
CA TRP A 126 -8.19 -26.97 -17.26
C TRP A 126 -6.87 -27.72 -17.54
N GLY A 127 -6.83 -29.05 -17.44
CA GLY A 127 -5.65 -29.81 -17.87
C GLY A 127 -5.71 -30.13 -19.36
N ASN A 128 -6.93 -30.38 -19.86
CA ASN A 128 -7.21 -30.74 -21.24
C ASN A 128 -7.12 -29.56 -22.22
N GLU A 129 -7.38 -28.33 -21.78
CA GLU A 129 -7.30 -27.12 -22.62
C GLU A 129 -5.89 -26.89 -23.20
N GLY A 130 -4.85 -27.32 -22.48
CA GLY A 130 -3.47 -27.31 -22.99
C GLY A 130 -3.13 -28.46 -23.96
N TRP A 131 -4.03 -29.44 -24.14
CA TRP A 131 -3.77 -30.63 -24.96
C TRP A 131 -3.87 -30.34 -26.46
N LYS A 132 -2.74 -30.34 -27.15
CA LYS A 132 -2.65 -30.10 -28.61
C LYS A 132 -2.52 -31.39 -29.45
N GLY A 133 -2.95 -32.53 -28.92
CA GLY A 133 -2.94 -33.82 -29.62
C GLY A 133 -1.80 -34.77 -29.21
N SER A 134 -0.83 -34.31 -28.43
CA SER A 134 0.29 -35.11 -27.93
C SER A 134 0.71 -34.70 -26.53
N ALA A 135 1.31 -35.63 -25.80
CA ALA A 135 1.96 -35.40 -24.51
C ALA A 135 3.39 -34.84 -24.69
N PRO A 136 3.94 -34.15 -23.68
CA PRO A 136 3.30 -33.75 -22.42
C PRO A 136 2.54 -32.42 -22.52
N VAL A 137 1.66 -32.13 -21.56
CA VAL A 137 1.12 -30.79 -21.30
C VAL A 137 1.76 -30.23 -20.03
N LEU A 138 2.34 -29.04 -20.13
CA LEU A 138 3.00 -28.36 -19.02
C LEU A 138 2.05 -27.33 -18.43
N VAL A 139 1.57 -27.59 -17.22
CA VAL A 139 0.50 -26.82 -16.58
C VAL A 139 1.04 -26.19 -15.32
N TYR A 140 0.84 -24.89 -15.12
CA TYR A 140 1.17 -24.21 -13.88
C TYR A 140 0.04 -23.30 -13.44
N ASN A 141 0.01 -23.00 -12.14
CA ASN A 141 -0.92 -22.07 -11.55
C ASN A 141 -0.25 -20.70 -11.42
N ARG A 142 -0.91 -19.66 -11.90
CA ARG A 142 -0.41 -18.29 -11.80
C ARG A 142 -0.58 -17.72 -10.40
N TYR A 143 -1.57 -18.20 -9.63
CA TYR A 143 -1.99 -17.56 -8.38
C TYR A 143 -2.06 -18.56 -7.21
N ARG A 144 -1.45 -18.21 -6.07
CA ARG A 144 -1.32 -19.08 -4.88
C ARG A 144 -2.64 -19.65 -4.37
N THR A 145 -3.70 -18.83 -4.41
CA THR A 145 -5.00 -19.12 -3.80
C THR A 145 -6.07 -19.55 -4.82
N ALA A 146 -5.79 -19.39 -6.11
CA ALA A 146 -6.68 -19.83 -7.17
C ALA A 146 -6.66 -21.36 -7.31
N THR A 147 -7.80 -21.92 -7.73
CA THR A 147 -7.83 -23.30 -8.22
C THR A 147 -7.20 -23.34 -9.61
N PHE A 148 -6.78 -24.52 -10.08
CA PHE A 148 -6.30 -24.66 -11.46
C PHE A 148 -7.38 -24.17 -12.45
N ARG A 149 -8.66 -24.40 -12.17
CA ARG A 149 -9.75 -23.93 -13.03
C ARG A 149 -9.72 -22.42 -13.32
N SER A 150 -9.32 -21.58 -12.36
CA SER A 150 -9.28 -20.12 -12.56
C SER A 150 -7.86 -19.58 -12.78
N GLY A 151 -6.85 -20.25 -12.25
CA GLY A 151 -5.46 -19.77 -12.25
C GLY A 151 -4.54 -20.42 -13.27
N VAL A 152 -4.99 -21.44 -14.01
CA VAL A 152 -4.15 -22.19 -14.94
C VAL A 152 -3.57 -21.33 -16.05
N ASP A 153 -2.34 -21.64 -16.43
CA ASP A 153 -1.72 -21.28 -17.70
C ASP A 153 -0.75 -22.41 -18.11
N TYR A 154 -0.23 -22.34 -19.33
CA TYR A 154 0.53 -23.41 -19.97
C TYR A 154 1.90 -22.91 -20.41
N ALA A 155 2.90 -23.78 -20.30
CA ALA A 155 4.27 -23.50 -20.68
C ALA A 155 4.68 -24.30 -21.93
N ASP A 156 5.76 -23.85 -22.58
CA ASP A 156 6.31 -24.46 -23.79
C ASP A 156 7.44 -25.44 -23.48
N ARG A 157 8.19 -25.19 -22.39
CA ARG A 157 9.35 -26.00 -21.99
C ARG A 157 9.35 -26.30 -20.51
N PHE A 158 9.79 -27.50 -20.14
CA PHE A 158 10.13 -27.86 -18.76
C PHE A 158 11.61 -28.27 -18.72
N THR A 159 12.40 -27.57 -17.90
CA THR A 159 13.85 -27.71 -17.84
C THR A 159 14.28 -28.04 -16.42
N ILE A 160 15.21 -29.00 -16.28
CA ILE A 160 15.82 -29.36 -15.00
C ILE A 160 17.34 -29.22 -15.13
N TYR A 161 17.97 -28.49 -14.21
CA TYR A 161 19.42 -28.25 -14.25
C TYR A 161 20.04 -28.05 -12.87
N LEU A 162 21.34 -28.33 -12.77
CA LEU A 162 22.16 -28.09 -11.57
C LEU A 162 22.84 -26.72 -11.64
N THR A 163 22.93 -26.03 -10.51
CA THR A 163 23.58 -24.71 -10.42
C THR A 163 24.10 -24.42 -9.00
N ASP A 164 24.99 -23.43 -8.87
CA ASP A 164 25.45 -22.91 -7.57
C ASP A 164 24.50 -21.86 -7.00
N SER A 165 23.92 -21.06 -7.88
CA SER A 165 23.04 -19.96 -7.54
C SER A 165 21.92 -19.84 -8.58
N VAL A 166 20.84 -19.19 -8.14
CA VAL A 166 19.69 -18.90 -8.98
C VAL A 166 19.37 -17.44 -8.72
N THR A 167 19.13 -16.67 -9.78
CA THR A 167 18.59 -15.31 -9.64
C THR A 167 17.21 -15.41 -8.99
N GLU A 168 17.03 -14.77 -7.83
CA GLU A 168 15.75 -14.79 -7.13
C GLU A 168 14.73 -13.97 -7.92
N LEU A 169 13.77 -14.65 -8.54
CA LEU A 169 12.78 -14.00 -9.43
C LEU A 169 11.81 -13.09 -8.68
N ARG A 170 11.73 -13.21 -7.34
CA ARG A 170 10.85 -12.42 -6.49
C ARG A 170 11.53 -11.27 -5.76
N GLU A 171 12.85 -11.14 -5.89
CA GLU A 171 13.61 -10.11 -5.16
C GLU A 171 13.07 -8.70 -5.40
N GLU A 172 12.60 -8.39 -6.61
CA GLU A 172 12.08 -7.06 -6.94
C GLU A 172 10.74 -6.75 -6.26
N PHE A 173 9.92 -7.77 -5.96
CA PHE A 173 8.58 -7.60 -5.38
C PHE A 173 8.60 -7.51 -3.85
N ILE A 174 9.65 -8.05 -3.22
CA ILE A 174 9.92 -7.93 -1.78
C ILE A 174 10.76 -6.68 -1.44
N ARG A 175 11.28 -5.96 -2.45
CA ARG A 175 12.03 -4.71 -2.23
C ARG A 175 11.07 -3.59 -1.82
N LYS A 176 11.56 -2.72 -0.92
CA LYS A 176 10.88 -1.48 -0.58
C LYS A 176 10.91 -0.55 -1.80
N VAL A 177 9.75 -0.28 -2.37
CA VAL A 177 9.60 0.69 -3.47
C VAL A 177 9.16 2.02 -2.86
N MET A 178 10.08 2.99 -2.84
CA MET A 178 9.79 4.33 -2.35
C MET A 178 9.35 5.24 -3.51
N PHE A 179 8.31 6.03 -3.31
CA PHE A 179 7.90 7.11 -4.21
C PHE A 179 7.61 8.37 -3.39
N GLU A 180 7.68 9.54 -4.03
CA GLU A 180 7.50 10.85 -3.36
C GLU A 180 8.40 11.04 -2.12
N LYS A 181 9.57 10.38 -2.11
CA LYS A 181 10.61 10.35 -1.07
C LYS A 181 10.24 9.60 0.21
N ASP A 182 9.00 9.64 0.68
CA ASP A 182 8.61 9.15 2.00
C ASP A 182 7.47 8.12 2.01
N LYS A 183 6.92 7.78 0.84
CA LYS A 183 5.85 6.77 0.71
C LYS A 183 6.41 5.45 0.21
N GLN A 184 6.17 4.37 0.96
CA GLN A 184 6.51 3.01 0.53
C GLN A 184 5.32 2.39 -0.20
N LEU A 185 5.39 2.32 -1.53
CA LEU A 185 4.35 1.77 -2.38
C LEU A 185 4.12 0.29 -2.10
N LEU A 186 2.87 -0.09 -1.88
CA LEU A 186 2.44 -1.48 -1.74
C LEU A 186 1.55 -1.91 -2.91
N PHE A 187 0.66 -1.05 -3.38
CA PHE A 187 -0.25 -1.36 -4.49
C PHE A 187 -0.60 -0.11 -5.29
N THR A 188 -0.76 -0.25 -6.60
CA THR A 188 -1.42 0.76 -7.43
C THR A 188 -2.20 0.10 -8.56
N ILE A 189 -3.31 0.73 -8.94
CA ILE A 189 -4.08 0.36 -10.12
C ILE A 189 -4.72 1.63 -10.72
N ILE A 190 -4.72 1.73 -12.05
CA ILE A 190 -5.48 2.74 -12.80
C ILE A 190 -6.80 2.12 -13.30
N PRO A 191 -7.84 2.91 -13.62
CA PRO A 191 -9.10 2.35 -14.06
C PRO A 191 -9.02 1.74 -15.47
N ASN A 192 -9.91 0.80 -15.76
CA ASN A 192 -10.10 0.18 -17.09
C ASN A 192 -8.86 -0.56 -17.66
N VAL A 193 -8.12 -1.27 -16.81
CA VAL A 193 -6.93 -2.07 -17.19
C VAL A 193 -7.23 -3.54 -17.48
N HIS A 194 -8.51 -3.93 -17.54
CA HIS A 194 -8.95 -5.31 -17.74
C HIS A 194 -8.56 -6.27 -16.59
N LEU A 195 -8.32 -5.73 -15.40
CA LEU A 195 -7.98 -6.50 -14.20
C LEU A 195 -8.93 -6.14 -13.07
N GLU A 196 -9.36 -7.15 -12.31
CA GLU A 196 -10.12 -6.95 -11.07
C GLU A 196 -9.17 -6.47 -9.97
N ALA A 197 -9.50 -5.35 -9.34
CA ALA A 197 -8.65 -4.73 -8.33
C ALA A 197 -8.48 -5.63 -7.10
N LEU A 198 -9.53 -6.31 -6.64
CA LEU A 198 -9.42 -7.20 -5.49
C LEU A 198 -8.54 -8.41 -5.82
N GLU A 199 -8.77 -9.08 -6.95
CA GLU A 199 -7.97 -10.24 -7.38
C GLU A 199 -6.48 -9.86 -7.51
N THR A 200 -6.21 -8.70 -8.12
CA THR A 200 -4.85 -8.17 -8.29
C THR A 200 -4.18 -7.88 -6.94
N PHE A 201 -4.92 -7.39 -5.95
CA PHE A 201 -4.41 -7.10 -4.61
C PHE A 201 -4.13 -8.39 -3.82
N GLU A 202 -5.08 -9.33 -3.83
CA GLU A 202 -5.02 -10.57 -3.05
C GLU A 202 -3.94 -11.52 -3.52
N HIS A 203 -3.73 -11.59 -4.83
CA HIS A 203 -2.88 -12.57 -5.48
C HIS A 203 -1.51 -11.97 -5.79
N GLN A 204 -0.48 -12.82 -5.67
CA GLN A 204 0.86 -12.46 -6.08
C GLN A 204 0.90 -12.38 -7.60
N GLN A 205 1.43 -11.27 -8.14
CA GLN A 205 1.41 -10.95 -9.56
C GLN A 205 2.79 -10.43 -9.99
N ASN A 206 3.08 -10.54 -11.29
CA ASN A 206 4.38 -10.19 -11.87
C ASN A 206 4.40 -8.80 -12.51
N TYR A 207 3.62 -7.84 -11.99
CA TYR A 207 3.60 -6.47 -12.50
C TYR A 207 4.78 -5.67 -11.94
N LYS A 208 5.88 -5.61 -12.70
CA LYS A 208 7.13 -4.99 -12.27
C LYS A 208 7.04 -3.47 -12.22
N MET A 209 7.84 -2.86 -11.33
CA MET A 209 8.10 -1.42 -11.41
C MET A 209 8.96 -1.10 -12.63
N PRO A 210 8.59 -0.07 -13.43
CA PRO A 210 9.42 0.44 -14.50
C PRO A 210 10.81 0.87 -14.01
N ALA A 211 11.85 0.63 -14.82
CA ALA A 211 13.24 0.95 -14.47
C ALA A 211 13.47 2.46 -14.23
N ASN A 212 12.64 3.33 -14.82
CA ASN A 212 12.68 4.78 -14.63
C ASN A 212 12.01 5.27 -13.33
N GLY A 213 11.48 4.36 -12.51
CA GLY A 213 10.80 4.68 -11.25
C GLY A 213 9.40 5.27 -11.39
N SER A 214 8.86 5.38 -12.62
CA SER A 214 7.47 5.83 -12.83
C SER A 214 6.47 4.81 -12.31
N LEU A 215 5.30 5.27 -11.87
CA LEU A 215 4.23 4.38 -11.39
C LEU A 215 3.60 3.63 -12.57
N PRO A 216 3.64 2.28 -12.60
CA PRO A 216 3.01 1.50 -13.66
C PRO A 216 1.48 1.58 -13.56
N PRO A 217 0.74 1.18 -14.61
CA PRO A 217 -0.72 1.03 -14.55
C PRO A 217 -1.18 0.14 -13.39
N VAL A 218 -0.42 -0.91 -13.10
CA VAL A 218 -0.67 -1.87 -12.01
C VAL A 218 0.66 -2.23 -11.37
N TYR A 219 0.69 -2.28 -10.04
CA TYR A 219 1.78 -2.87 -9.26
C TYR A 219 1.24 -3.39 -7.94
N ARG A 220 1.83 -4.49 -7.45
CA ARG A 220 1.49 -5.11 -6.18
C ARG A 220 2.76 -5.67 -5.53
N SER A 221 3.10 -5.21 -4.33
CA SER A 221 4.25 -5.68 -3.58
C SER A 221 3.94 -6.93 -2.77
N ASP A 222 4.93 -7.81 -2.65
CA ASP A 222 4.90 -8.97 -1.76
C ASP A 222 4.92 -8.62 -0.28
N LEU A 223 5.32 -7.39 0.05
CA LEU A 223 5.26 -6.87 1.41
C LEU A 223 3.83 -6.80 1.96
N ILE A 224 2.80 -6.84 1.10
CA ILE A 224 1.39 -7.00 1.51
C ILE A 224 1.17 -8.38 2.16
N ASP A 225 1.85 -9.44 1.71
CA ASP A 225 1.73 -10.77 2.34
C ASP A 225 2.53 -10.89 3.64
N GLU A 226 3.43 -9.93 3.91
CA GLU A 226 4.32 -9.89 5.06
C GLU A 226 4.16 -8.57 5.85
N LEU A 227 2.93 -8.04 5.94
CA LEU A 227 2.64 -6.73 6.55
C LEU A 227 3.27 -6.51 7.94
N PRO A 228 3.20 -7.46 8.90
CA PRO A 228 3.89 -7.30 10.19
C PRO A 228 5.40 -7.04 10.06
N ARG A 229 6.06 -7.71 9.09
CA ARG A 229 7.48 -7.50 8.81
C ARG A 229 7.69 -6.17 8.08
N ALA A 230 6.85 -5.84 7.11
CA ALA A 230 6.94 -4.61 6.34
C ALA A 230 6.85 -3.36 7.22
N VAL A 231 5.90 -3.34 8.16
CA VAL A 231 5.71 -2.27 9.15
C VAL A 231 6.93 -2.17 10.09
N ARG A 232 7.36 -3.28 10.71
CA ARG A 232 8.53 -3.28 11.61
C ARG A 232 9.81 -2.81 10.93
N GLN A 233 10.07 -3.27 9.71
CA GLN A 233 11.30 -2.92 8.99
C GLN A 233 11.29 -1.51 8.44
N SER A 234 10.13 -0.93 8.14
CA SER A 234 10.00 0.44 7.63
C SER A 234 9.94 1.47 8.76
N GLY A 235 9.44 1.10 9.94
CA GLY A 235 9.12 2.05 11.01
C GLY A 235 7.96 2.98 10.66
N MET A 236 7.21 2.67 9.60
CA MET A 236 6.05 3.42 9.15
C MET A 236 4.80 2.92 9.87
N THR A 237 4.05 3.83 10.47
CA THR A 237 2.92 3.51 11.35
C THR A 237 1.56 3.69 10.66
N LYS A 238 1.54 4.22 9.43
CA LYS A 238 0.31 4.51 8.69
C LYS A 238 0.24 3.69 7.42
N MET A 239 -0.90 3.06 7.16
CA MET A 239 -1.24 2.46 5.87
C MET A 239 -2.33 3.30 5.22
N VAL A 240 -2.13 3.70 3.97
CA VAL A 240 -2.94 4.73 3.33
C VAL A 240 -3.59 4.18 2.07
N VAL A 241 -4.87 4.45 1.88
CA VAL A 241 -5.60 4.27 0.62
C VAL A 241 -5.86 5.64 0.04
N GLU A 242 -5.27 5.95 -1.11
CA GLU A 242 -5.31 7.26 -1.73
C GLU A 242 -5.79 7.16 -3.17
N MET A 243 -6.78 7.97 -3.54
CA MET A 243 -7.22 8.14 -4.92
C MET A 243 -6.76 9.48 -5.46
N ARG A 244 -6.25 9.48 -6.69
CA ARG A 244 -5.75 10.67 -7.37
C ARG A 244 -6.46 10.92 -8.68
N LYS A 245 -6.55 12.18 -9.06
CA LYS A 245 -7.11 12.68 -10.32
C LYS A 245 -6.22 13.81 -10.83
N ASP A 246 -6.22 14.11 -12.12
CA ASP A 246 -5.66 15.33 -12.74
C ASP A 246 -4.27 15.75 -12.18
N ASP A 247 -3.18 15.43 -12.90
CA ASP A 247 -1.80 15.75 -12.47
C ASP A 247 -1.44 15.31 -11.04
N ASN A 248 -1.94 14.12 -10.64
CA ASN A 248 -1.70 13.49 -9.33
C ASN A 248 -2.30 14.23 -8.11
N GLN A 249 -3.31 15.07 -8.29
CA GLN A 249 -4.03 15.67 -7.17
C GLN A 249 -4.75 14.59 -6.32
N VAL A 250 -4.58 14.63 -5.00
CA VAL A 250 -5.32 13.76 -4.07
C VAL A 250 -6.77 14.21 -3.99
N VAL A 251 -7.70 13.32 -4.34
CA VAL A 251 -9.15 13.60 -4.34
C VAL A 251 -9.91 12.82 -3.26
N SER A 252 -9.33 11.73 -2.77
CA SER A 252 -9.83 10.97 -1.63
C SER A 252 -8.68 10.26 -0.94
N GLN A 253 -8.68 10.23 0.39
CA GLN A 253 -7.68 9.51 1.19
C GLN A 253 -8.35 8.87 2.41
N VAL A 254 -7.88 7.69 2.79
CA VAL A 254 -8.21 7.01 4.05
C VAL A 254 -6.91 6.54 4.68
N VAL A 255 -6.71 6.87 5.95
CA VAL A 255 -5.48 6.57 6.70
C VAL A 255 -5.80 5.60 7.81
N PHE A 256 -5.00 4.55 7.93
CA PHE A 256 -5.14 3.50 8.92
C PHE A 256 -3.91 3.43 9.82
N ASP A 257 -4.10 3.35 11.14
CA ASP A 257 -3.04 3.06 12.10
C ASP A 257 -2.70 1.56 12.08
N VAL A 258 -1.46 1.28 11.67
CA VAL A 258 -0.89 -0.07 11.66
C VAL A 258 0.17 -0.27 12.73
N SER A 259 0.39 0.69 13.62
CA SER A 259 1.32 0.56 14.75
C SER A 259 0.76 -0.32 15.87
N THR A 260 -0.55 -0.27 16.10
CA THR A 260 -1.22 -1.09 17.13
C THR A 260 -1.38 -2.55 16.67
N ASP A 261 -1.12 -3.53 17.53
CA ASP A 261 -1.26 -4.97 17.23
C ASP A 261 -0.56 -5.40 15.92
N THR A 262 0.62 -4.85 15.64
CA THR A 262 1.37 -5.04 14.37
C THR A 262 1.54 -6.53 14.00
N GLU A 263 1.80 -7.40 14.98
CA GLU A 263 2.02 -8.85 14.74
C GLU A 263 0.77 -9.59 14.26
N LYS A 264 -0.43 -9.02 14.48
CA LYS A 264 -1.69 -9.59 14.02
C LYS A 264 -2.09 -9.08 12.63
N LEU A 265 -1.36 -8.14 12.03
CA LEU A 265 -1.70 -7.61 10.71
C LEU A 265 -1.72 -8.72 9.66
N ASP A 266 -2.78 -8.74 8.87
CA ASP A 266 -2.91 -9.58 7.69
C ASP A 266 -3.34 -8.71 6.49
N LYS A 267 -3.64 -9.34 5.35
CA LYS A 267 -3.97 -8.63 4.11
C LYS A 267 -5.31 -7.89 4.13
N GLU A 268 -6.16 -8.14 5.12
CA GLU A 268 -7.53 -7.64 5.17
C GLU A 268 -7.75 -6.75 6.40
N ASN A 269 -7.26 -7.15 7.57
CA ASN A 269 -7.62 -6.54 8.84
C ASN A 269 -7.05 -5.13 9.05
N TRP A 270 -6.05 -4.73 8.25
CA TRP A 270 -5.53 -3.37 8.24
C TRP A 270 -6.58 -2.38 7.72
N PHE A 271 -7.45 -2.82 6.81
CA PHE A 271 -8.56 -2.05 6.26
C PHE A 271 -9.80 -2.28 7.13
N SER A 272 -9.80 -1.71 8.33
CA SER A 272 -10.91 -1.87 9.29
C SER A 272 -11.21 -0.57 10.02
N GLU A 273 -12.45 -0.45 10.49
CA GLU A 273 -12.89 0.68 11.31
C GLU A 273 -12.01 0.86 12.56
N LEU A 274 -11.61 -0.24 13.20
CA LEU A 274 -10.76 -0.24 14.39
C LEU A 274 -9.40 0.42 14.17
N ARG A 275 -8.94 0.47 12.92
CA ARG A 275 -7.66 1.07 12.54
C ARG A 275 -7.83 2.40 11.83
N LEU A 276 -9.05 2.87 11.57
CA LEU A 276 -9.29 4.13 10.88
C LEU A 276 -8.77 5.31 11.72
N GLU A 277 -7.75 6.00 11.21
CA GLU A 277 -7.14 7.17 11.87
C GLU A 277 -7.75 8.48 11.31
N SER A 278 -7.83 8.61 9.99
CA SER A 278 -8.36 9.82 9.35
C SER A 278 -8.79 9.55 7.90
N SER A 279 -9.35 10.58 7.25
CA SER A 279 -9.83 10.51 5.85
C SER A 279 -9.73 11.88 5.17
N TYR A 280 -9.95 12.00 3.86
CA TYR A 280 -10.01 13.28 3.14
C TYR A 280 -10.97 13.13 1.96
N PRO A 281 -11.85 14.11 1.65
CA PRO A 281 -11.82 15.51 2.12
C PRO A 281 -12.58 15.81 3.43
N TYR A 282 -13.30 14.84 3.98
CA TYR A 282 -14.08 15.01 5.21
C TYR A 282 -13.98 13.77 6.09
N SER A 283 -14.34 13.90 7.37
CA SER A 283 -14.35 12.78 8.32
C SER A 283 -15.38 11.76 7.92
N VAL A 284 -14.91 10.53 7.73
CA VAL A 284 -15.73 9.34 7.81
C VAL A 284 -15.93 9.05 9.30
N ASP A 285 -17.04 9.54 9.84
CA ASP A 285 -17.47 9.28 11.23
C ASP A 285 -18.94 8.85 11.20
N ARG A 286 -19.16 7.53 11.16
CA ARG A 286 -20.45 6.88 11.39
C ARG A 286 -20.18 5.49 11.93
N LYS A 287 -20.74 5.20 13.11
CA LYS A 287 -20.60 3.90 13.81
C LYS A 287 -21.35 2.75 13.15
N GLU A 288 -21.91 2.95 11.96
CA GLU A 288 -22.76 1.99 11.27
C GLU A 288 -22.39 2.00 9.78
N PHE A 289 -21.50 1.08 9.40
CA PHE A 289 -21.17 0.79 8.00
C PHE A 289 -21.89 -0.49 7.58
N ASN A 290 -22.50 -0.49 6.39
CA ASN A 290 -22.93 -1.75 5.77
C ASN A 290 -21.72 -2.53 5.24
N TYR A 291 -20.72 -1.80 4.74
CA TYR A 291 -19.47 -2.38 4.26
C TYR A 291 -18.30 -1.50 4.68
N PHE A 292 -17.31 -2.12 5.30
CA PHE A 292 -16.00 -1.55 5.57
C PHE A 292 -14.97 -2.66 5.37
N SER A 293 -14.72 -3.02 4.12
CA SER A 293 -13.82 -4.13 3.79
C SER A 293 -13.28 -4.02 2.36
N LEU A 294 -12.16 -4.72 2.12
CA LEU A 294 -11.60 -4.87 0.78
C LEU A 294 -12.55 -5.64 -0.15
N GLU A 295 -13.19 -6.69 0.38
CA GLU A 295 -14.10 -7.52 -0.38
C GLU A 295 -15.41 -6.80 -0.76
N GLY A 296 -15.90 -5.93 0.14
CA GLY A 296 -17.14 -5.16 -0.02
C GLY A 296 -18.35 -6.04 -0.35
N GLU A 297 -19.07 -5.69 -1.42
CA GLU A 297 -20.27 -6.42 -1.86
C GLU A 297 -19.92 -7.44 -2.95
N ARG A 298 -19.96 -8.74 -2.60
CA ARG A 298 -19.59 -9.86 -3.49
C ARG A 298 -20.38 -9.87 -4.81
N SER A 299 -21.71 -9.77 -4.74
CA SER A 299 -22.65 -9.88 -5.87
C SER A 299 -22.42 -8.82 -6.95
N SER A 300 -22.25 -7.57 -6.54
CA SER A 300 -22.10 -6.43 -7.46
C SER A 300 -20.64 -6.11 -7.78
N LYS A 301 -19.69 -6.95 -7.34
CA LYS A 301 -18.24 -6.75 -7.43
C LYS A 301 -17.77 -5.35 -6.99
N ARG A 302 -18.27 -4.91 -5.83
CA ARG A 302 -17.90 -3.63 -5.23
C ARG A 302 -16.84 -3.87 -4.17
N ARG A 303 -15.63 -3.41 -4.41
CA ARG A 303 -14.40 -3.68 -3.66
C ARG A 303 -13.86 -2.41 -3.02
N PHE A 304 -12.92 -2.58 -2.08
CA PHE A 304 -12.31 -1.48 -1.32
C PHE A 304 -13.38 -0.51 -0.84
N TYR A 305 -14.42 -1.06 -0.21
CA TYR A 305 -15.72 -0.43 -0.12
C TYR A 305 -15.96 0.05 1.29
N ILE A 306 -16.07 1.37 1.43
CA ILE A 306 -16.47 2.04 2.66
C ILE A 306 -17.84 2.66 2.39
N ASN A 307 -18.88 1.98 2.86
CA ASN A 307 -20.28 2.34 2.66
C ASN A 307 -21.00 2.50 3.99
N ASN A 308 -21.62 3.66 4.16
CA ASN A 308 -22.45 3.94 5.33
C ASN A 308 -23.86 3.38 5.13
N TRP A 309 -24.45 3.58 3.94
CA TRP A 309 -25.83 3.20 3.71
C TRP A 309 -26.07 2.70 2.29
N HIS A 310 -26.74 1.56 2.14
CA HIS A 310 -26.97 0.86 0.87
C HIS A 310 -28.45 0.49 0.73
N HIS A 311 -29.25 1.39 0.14
CA HIS A 311 -30.68 1.17 -0.17
C HIS A 311 -30.98 1.43 -1.64
N GLY A 312 -30.18 0.81 -2.52
CA GLY A 312 -30.25 1.00 -3.96
C GLY A 312 -29.52 2.26 -4.45
N CYS A 313 -29.41 2.39 -5.77
CA CYS A 313 -28.52 3.35 -6.43
C CYS A 313 -28.72 4.81 -6.01
N HIS A 314 -29.97 5.22 -5.76
CA HIS A 314 -30.33 6.62 -5.51
C HIS A 314 -30.11 7.09 -4.07
N ARG A 315 -29.94 6.15 -3.14
CA ARG A 315 -29.82 6.45 -1.69
C ARG A 315 -28.51 6.00 -1.09
N GLU A 316 -27.62 5.49 -1.92
CA GLU A 316 -26.36 4.93 -1.47
C GLU A 316 -25.37 6.02 -1.07
N THR A 317 -24.98 6.02 0.20
CA THR A 317 -23.96 6.93 0.74
C THR A 317 -22.69 6.16 1.06
N SER A 318 -21.63 6.49 0.35
CA SER A 318 -20.35 5.78 0.35
C SER A 318 -19.21 6.78 0.36
N PHE A 319 -18.04 6.37 0.83
CA PHE A 319 -16.83 7.20 0.83
C PHE A 319 -15.93 6.85 -0.36
N ILE A 320 -15.52 5.59 -0.45
CA ILE A 320 -14.75 5.02 -1.57
C ILE A 320 -15.40 3.73 -2.05
N LEU A 321 -15.29 3.51 -3.35
CA LEU A 321 -15.75 2.30 -4.04
C LEU A 321 -14.83 2.02 -5.23
N VAL A 322 -14.34 0.80 -5.32
CA VAL A 322 -13.69 0.26 -6.52
C VAL A 322 -14.62 -0.77 -7.15
N SER A 323 -15.05 -0.57 -8.38
CA SER A 323 -15.98 -1.47 -9.05
C SER A 323 -15.27 -2.36 -10.07
N ASP A 324 -15.28 -3.67 -9.82
CA ASP A 324 -14.65 -4.70 -10.67
C ASP A 324 -15.61 -5.28 -11.71
N ALA A 325 -16.85 -4.79 -11.78
CA ALA A 325 -17.83 -5.17 -12.79
C ALA A 325 -18.62 -3.96 -13.28
N ARG A 326 -19.19 -4.08 -14.48
CA ARG A 326 -20.21 -3.14 -14.93
C ARG A 326 -21.43 -3.25 -14.01
N GLY A 327 -21.68 -2.22 -13.21
CA GLY A 327 -22.84 -2.13 -12.33
C GLY A 327 -24.10 -1.63 -13.04
N HIS A 328 -25.26 -1.84 -12.42
CA HIS A 328 -26.54 -1.31 -12.90
C HIS A 328 -26.80 0.15 -12.46
N CYS A 329 -26.10 0.62 -11.43
CA CYS A 329 -26.21 2.01 -10.99
C CYS A 329 -25.50 2.95 -11.97
N ASP A 330 -26.13 4.09 -12.27
CA ASP A 330 -25.60 5.08 -13.22
C ASP A 330 -24.22 5.62 -12.82
N TYR A 331 -23.97 5.84 -11.53
CA TYR A 331 -22.65 6.28 -11.06
C TYR A 331 -21.56 5.20 -11.27
N VAL A 332 -21.90 3.91 -11.34
CA VAL A 332 -20.93 2.87 -11.72
C VAL A 332 -20.74 2.84 -13.24
N THR A 333 -21.85 2.87 -13.99
CA THR A 333 -21.82 2.80 -15.46
C THR A 333 -21.10 4.00 -16.09
N ARG A 334 -21.25 5.20 -15.52
CA ARG A 334 -20.60 6.44 -16.02
C ARG A 334 -19.07 6.36 -16.04
N GLY A 335 -18.45 5.66 -15.08
CA GLY A 335 -17.00 5.50 -15.01
C GLY A 335 -16.48 4.30 -15.82
N TRP A 336 -17.37 3.41 -16.27
CA TRP A 336 -17.02 2.17 -16.96
C TRP A 336 -16.69 2.42 -18.44
N ARG A 337 -15.44 2.15 -18.83
CA ARG A 337 -14.96 2.27 -20.22
C ARG A 337 -14.64 0.92 -20.85
N GLY A 338 -15.52 -0.04 -20.63
CA GLY A 338 -15.46 -1.36 -21.25
C GLY A 338 -14.72 -2.42 -20.44
N SER A 339 -14.05 -2.05 -19.34
CA SER A 339 -13.31 -3.00 -18.50
C SER A 339 -13.14 -2.55 -17.05
N ALA A 340 -12.77 -3.48 -16.18
CA ALA A 340 -12.48 -3.22 -14.78
C ALA A 340 -11.06 -2.59 -14.59
N PRO A 341 -10.80 -1.92 -13.47
CA PRO A 341 -11.78 -1.45 -12.47
C PRO A 341 -12.27 -0.03 -12.77
N THR A 342 -13.34 0.40 -12.11
CA THR A 342 -13.72 1.83 -12.00
C THR A 342 -13.42 2.33 -10.59
N LEU A 343 -12.77 3.49 -10.46
CA LEU A 343 -12.38 4.07 -9.17
C LEU A 343 -13.31 5.23 -8.83
N ILE A 344 -14.10 5.09 -7.77
CA ILE A 344 -15.17 6.03 -7.41
C ILE A 344 -14.96 6.52 -5.98
N TYR A 345 -15.13 7.82 -5.78
CA TYR A 345 -15.10 8.46 -4.46
C TYR A 345 -16.26 9.44 -4.31
N SER A 346 -16.64 9.77 -3.07
CA SER A 346 -17.65 10.80 -2.83
C SER A 346 -17.00 12.16 -2.66
N ARG A 347 -17.46 13.14 -3.45
CA ARG A 347 -17.02 14.54 -3.37
C ARG A 347 -17.66 15.30 -2.21
N LEU A 348 -18.81 14.84 -1.72
CA LEU A 348 -19.65 15.58 -0.77
C LEU A 348 -20.04 14.70 0.43
N PRO A 349 -19.90 15.18 1.68
CA PRO A 349 -20.27 14.41 2.86
C PRO A 349 -21.78 14.17 2.90
N GLY A 350 -22.18 12.94 3.24
CA GLY A 350 -23.58 12.57 3.49
C GLY A 350 -24.50 12.56 2.26
N LYS A 351 -23.97 12.82 1.05
CA LYS A 351 -24.74 12.82 -0.19
C LYS A 351 -24.68 11.46 -0.90
N PRO A 352 -25.76 11.03 -1.57
CA PRO A 352 -25.73 9.81 -2.36
C PRO A 352 -24.72 9.88 -3.51
N PHE A 353 -24.12 8.75 -3.87
CA PHE A 353 -23.16 8.66 -4.98
C PHE A 353 -23.73 9.14 -6.31
N GLU A 354 -25.05 9.04 -6.53
CA GLU A 354 -25.68 9.60 -7.71
C GLU A 354 -25.37 11.11 -7.88
N GLU A 355 -25.40 11.87 -6.79
CA GLU A 355 -25.10 13.30 -6.72
C GLU A 355 -23.59 13.58 -6.52
N SER A 356 -22.92 12.77 -5.70
CA SER A 356 -21.59 13.08 -5.18
C SER A 356 -20.43 12.35 -5.84
N ALA A 357 -20.68 11.33 -6.67
CA ALA A 357 -19.61 10.52 -7.24
C ALA A 357 -18.63 11.39 -8.04
N GLY A 358 -17.34 11.19 -7.76
CA GLY A 358 -16.21 11.57 -8.59
C GLY A 358 -15.48 10.30 -9.06
N TYR A 359 -14.67 10.44 -10.11
CA TYR A 359 -13.91 9.35 -10.71
C TYR A 359 -12.42 9.66 -10.65
N ALA A 360 -11.65 8.74 -10.07
CA ALA A 360 -10.21 8.88 -9.92
C ALA A 360 -9.47 8.20 -11.08
N ASP A 361 -8.28 8.72 -11.39
CA ASP A 361 -7.38 8.19 -12.41
C ASP A 361 -6.44 7.12 -11.86
N ARG A 362 -6.29 7.05 -10.53
CA ARG A 362 -5.39 6.09 -9.87
C ARG A 362 -5.79 5.82 -8.43
N LEU A 363 -5.66 4.57 -8.02
CA LEU A 363 -5.66 4.13 -6.63
C LEU A 363 -4.22 3.79 -6.22
N LEU A 364 -3.85 4.20 -5.00
CA LEU A 364 -2.57 3.91 -4.37
C LEU A 364 -2.84 3.33 -2.98
N ILE A 365 -2.06 2.30 -2.62
CA ILE A 365 -1.95 1.82 -1.25
C ILE A 365 -0.47 1.82 -0.87
N TYR A 366 -0.14 2.46 0.23
CA TYR A 366 1.25 2.63 0.66
C TYR A 366 1.39 2.73 2.17
N LEU A 367 2.60 2.46 2.67
CA LEU A 367 2.98 2.78 4.04
C LEU A 367 3.61 4.17 4.11
N ALA A 368 3.37 4.88 5.21
CA ALA A 368 3.94 6.18 5.52
C ALA A 368 4.21 6.33 7.02
N LYS A 369 5.17 7.19 7.37
CA LYS A 369 5.46 7.52 8.78
C LYS A 369 4.58 8.67 9.26
N GLU A 370 4.50 9.73 8.48
CA GLU A 370 3.68 10.90 8.72
C GLU A 370 2.95 11.28 7.44
N LEU A 371 1.81 11.95 7.58
CA LEU A 371 1.05 12.49 6.45
C LEU A 371 0.68 13.93 6.79
N PRO A 372 0.81 14.86 5.85
CA PRO A 372 0.20 16.17 6.01
C PRO A 372 -1.32 15.99 6.09
N ASP A 373 -1.97 16.68 7.03
CA ASP A 373 -3.43 16.75 7.04
C ASP A 373 -3.89 17.54 5.82
N LEU A 374 -4.43 16.85 4.82
CA LEU A 374 -4.93 17.45 3.59
C LEU A 374 -6.16 18.34 3.83
N ARG A 375 -6.85 18.17 4.97
CA ARG A 375 -7.97 19.03 5.38
C ARG A 375 -7.53 20.22 6.20
N ALA A 376 -6.27 20.27 6.64
CA ALA A 376 -5.69 21.50 7.13
C ALA A 376 -5.62 22.46 5.95
N GLU A 377 -6.76 23.10 5.66
CA GLU A 377 -6.84 24.24 4.78
C GLU A 377 -5.89 25.24 5.41
N PHE A 378 -4.70 25.38 4.84
CA PHE A 378 -3.76 26.39 5.27
C PHE A 378 -4.39 27.71 4.87
N LYS A 379 -5.25 28.24 5.74
CA LYS A 379 -5.96 29.49 5.51
C LYS A 379 -4.91 30.52 5.15
N LYS A 380 -5.13 31.23 4.04
CA LYS A 380 -4.18 32.21 3.52
C LYS A 380 -3.70 33.09 4.68
N PRO A 381 -2.39 33.13 4.97
CA PRO A 381 -1.90 33.93 6.07
C PRO A 381 -2.21 35.40 5.77
N LEU A 382 -2.69 36.15 6.78
CA LEU A 382 -2.71 37.60 6.70
C LEU A 382 -1.26 38.08 6.80
N ILE A 383 -0.70 38.55 5.68
CA ILE A 383 0.65 39.11 5.62
C ILE A 383 0.54 40.63 5.67
N ILE A 384 1.18 41.23 6.67
CA ILE A 384 1.38 42.68 6.77
C ILE A 384 2.87 43.01 6.70
N ASP A 385 3.20 44.26 6.38
CA ASP A 385 4.58 44.77 6.33
C ASP A 385 5.53 43.88 5.51
N GLY A 386 5.00 43.30 4.43
CA GLY A 386 5.70 42.43 3.48
C GLY A 386 6.17 41.07 4.02
N SER A 387 6.15 40.82 5.33
CA SER A 387 6.78 39.62 5.92
C SER A 387 6.15 39.10 7.22
N LYS A 388 5.34 39.92 7.91
CA LYS A 388 4.71 39.54 9.18
C LYS A 388 3.46 38.71 8.88
N GLN A 389 3.52 37.42 9.18
CA GLN A 389 2.33 36.55 9.20
C GLN A 389 1.59 36.77 10.52
N VAL A 390 0.48 37.50 10.44
CA VAL A 390 -0.34 37.85 11.60
C VAL A 390 -1.15 36.63 12.00
N LEU A 391 -1.03 36.25 13.28
CA LEU A 391 -1.78 35.17 13.88
C LEU A 391 -2.88 35.69 14.82
N PHE A 392 -2.65 36.81 15.48
CA PHE A 392 -3.59 37.47 16.38
C PHE A 392 -3.33 38.97 16.42
N THR A 393 -4.38 39.78 16.56
CA THR A 393 -4.31 41.21 16.88
C THR A 393 -5.54 41.64 17.67
N ILE A 394 -5.37 42.63 18.54
CA ILE A 394 -6.46 43.26 19.28
C ILE A 394 -6.13 44.75 19.52
N LYS A 395 -7.10 45.63 19.23
CA LYS A 395 -7.01 47.06 19.48
C LYS A 395 -7.49 47.40 20.90
N SER A 396 -6.86 48.38 21.53
CA SER A 396 -7.26 48.84 22.86
C SER A 396 -8.67 49.49 22.83
N ASN A 397 -9.37 49.40 23.96
CA ASN A 397 -10.66 50.08 24.22
C ASN A 397 -11.83 49.70 23.28
N ILE A 398 -11.88 48.46 22.79
CA ILE A 398 -12.94 47.96 21.89
C ILE A 398 -13.98 47.05 22.57
N ASN A 399 -14.01 47.01 23.91
CA ASN A 399 -14.94 46.19 24.69
C ASN A 399 -14.87 44.67 24.37
N THR A 400 -13.66 44.13 24.18
CA THR A 400 -13.41 42.71 23.92
C THR A 400 -12.31 42.19 24.86
N GLU A 401 -12.56 41.08 25.55
CA GLU A 401 -11.57 40.46 26.44
C GLU A 401 -10.46 39.77 25.63
N ALA A 402 -9.20 40.14 25.89
CA ALA A 402 -8.05 39.63 25.14
C ALA A 402 -7.90 38.10 25.23
N LYS A 403 -8.06 37.53 26.44
CA LYS A 403 -7.96 36.08 26.66
C LYS A 403 -9.06 35.32 25.92
N HIS A 404 -10.30 35.81 25.99
CA HIS A 404 -11.42 35.20 25.28
C HIS A 404 -11.21 35.26 23.76
N ALA A 405 -10.84 36.43 23.23
CA ALA A 405 -10.57 36.61 21.80
C ALA A 405 -9.39 35.77 21.29
N TYR A 406 -8.40 35.49 22.14
CA TYR A 406 -7.27 34.65 21.82
C TYR A 406 -7.58 33.14 21.90
N SER A 407 -8.32 32.72 22.93
CA SER A 407 -8.55 31.30 23.22
C SER A 407 -9.74 30.70 22.48
N VAL A 408 -10.70 31.51 22.04
CA VAL A 408 -11.92 31.05 21.39
C VAL A 408 -11.83 31.25 19.88
N GLN A 409 -12.09 30.20 19.12
CA GLN A 409 -12.16 30.27 17.67
C GLN A 409 -13.34 31.17 17.23
N GLN A 410 -13.07 32.17 16.37
CA GLN A 410 -14.08 33.11 15.90
C GLN A 410 -13.91 33.42 14.41
N ASN A 411 -15.02 33.78 13.74
CA ASN A 411 -15.07 34.07 12.29
C ASN A 411 -14.85 35.56 11.98
N TYR A 412 -13.73 36.14 12.42
CA TYR A 412 -13.36 37.50 11.99
C TYR A 412 -12.81 37.43 10.55
N LYS A 413 -13.51 38.06 9.61
CA LYS A 413 -13.03 38.18 8.22
C LYS A 413 -11.79 39.07 8.18
N ALA A 414 -10.70 38.57 7.61
CA ALA A 414 -9.55 39.41 7.30
C ALA A 414 -9.95 40.47 6.25
N PRO A 415 -9.59 41.76 6.43
CA PRO A 415 -9.81 42.78 5.42
C PRO A 415 -9.15 42.41 4.09
N THR A 416 -9.84 42.66 2.98
CA THR A 416 -9.35 42.33 1.63
C THR A 416 -8.21 43.25 1.17
N ASP A 417 -8.00 44.37 1.85
CA ASP A 417 -6.97 45.36 1.58
C ASP A 417 -5.64 45.08 2.31
N GLY A 418 -5.58 44.00 3.10
CA GLY A 418 -4.38 43.64 3.87
C GLY A 418 -4.16 44.48 5.14
N SER A 419 -5.13 45.31 5.53
CA SER A 419 -5.09 46.07 6.78
C SER A 419 -5.33 45.19 8.02
N LEU A 420 -4.83 45.64 9.18
CA LEU A 420 -5.14 45.02 10.47
C LEU A 420 -6.54 45.42 10.94
N PRO A 421 -7.45 44.46 11.17
CA PRO A 421 -8.74 44.77 11.80
C PRO A 421 -8.58 45.02 13.31
N PRO A 422 -9.58 45.63 13.99
CA PRO A 422 -9.55 45.84 15.44
C PRO A 422 -9.41 44.56 16.27
N VAL A 423 -9.92 43.42 15.76
CA VAL A 423 -9.68 42.07 16.32
C VAL A 423 -9.48 41.12 15.16
N TYR A 424 -8.46 40.28 15.24
CA TYR A 424 -8.31 39.12 14.37
C TYR A 424 -7.59 38.00 15.10
N ARG A 425 -8.01 36.77 14.80
CA ARG A 425 -7.42 35.53 15.30
C ARG A 425 -7.43 34.54 14.14
N SER A 426 -6.26 34.00 13.81
CA SER A 426 -6.09 33.02 12.76
C SER A 426 -6.31 31.62 13.30
N ASP A 427 -6.97 30.75 12.53
CA ASP A 427 -7.05 29.30 12.84
C ASP A 427 -5.69 28.61 12.78
N LEU A 428 -4.68 29.26 12.17
CA LEU A 428 -3.30 28.81 12.19
C LEU A 428 -2.72 28.73 13.61
N LEU A 429 -3.35 29.41 14.60
CA LEU A 429 -3.02 29.27 16.02
C LEU A 429 -3.47 27.94 16.62
N ASP A 430 -4.60 27.39 16.17
CA ASP A 430 -5.12 26.10 16.66
C ASP A 430 -4.23 24.93 16.24
N GLN A 431 -3.47 25.11 15.16
CA GLN A 431 -2.54 24.14 14.60
C GLN A 431 -1.10 24.66 14.63
N LEU A 432 -0.71 25.41 15.66
CA LEU A 432 0.54 26.17 15.69
C LEU A 432 1.80 25.33 15.35
N ALA A 433 1.91 24.11 15.85
CA ALA A 433 3.00 23.18 15.51
C ALA A 433 3.11 22.94 13.99
N LEU A 434 1.97 22.66 13.33
CA LEU A 434 1.89 22.48 11.88
C LEU A 434 2.19 23.78 11.14
N THR A 435 1.67 24.91 11.63
CA THR A 435 1.92 26.24 11.06
C THR A 435 3.41 26.57 11.01
N VAL A 436 4.16 26.28 12.08
CA VAL A 436 5.61 26.48 12.16
C VAL A 436 6.34 25.59 11.15
N LYS A 437 5.99 24.30 11.09
CA LYS A 437 6.60 23.34 10.15
C LYS A 437 6.42 23.77 8.69
N GLN A 438 5.21 24.15 8.31
CA GLN A 438 4.89 24.49 6.92
C GLN A 438 5.38 25.88 6.50
N SER A 439 5.29 26.87 7.38
CA SER A 439 5.76 28.23 7.07
C SER A 439 7.29 28.38 7.14
N GLY A 440 7.99 27.45 7.81
CA GLY A 440 9.42 27.55 8.11
C GLY A 440 9.76 28.66 9.12
N LYS A 441 8.76 29.34 9.69
CA LYS A 441 8.97 30.45 10.64
C LYS A 441 9.29 29.91 12.02
N LYS A 442 10.57 30.00 12.39
CA LYS A 442 11.10 29.50 13.66
C LYS A 442 10.90 30.45 14.86
N LYS A 443 10.35 31.65 14.63
CA LYS A 443 10.14 32.65 15.66
C LYS A 443 8.69 33.10 15.67
N ILE A 444 8.13 33.26 16.86
CA ILE A 444 6.85 33.94 17.09
C ILE A 444 7.10 35.18 17.95
N VAL A 445 6.36 36.25 17.66
CA VAL A 445 6.59 37.58 18.25
C VAL A 445 5.29 38.08 18.83
N ALA A 446 5.33 38.54 20.08
CA ALA A 446 4.29 39.32 20.71
C ALA A 446 4.75 40.79 20.74
N GLU A 447 3.93 41.70 20.23
CA GLU A 447 4.29 43.10 20.02
C GLU A 447 3.16 44.02 20.48
N MET A 448 3.52 45.13 21.11
CA MET A 448 2.61 46.23 21.42
C MET A 448 3.09 47.48 20.70
N GLU A 449 2.15 48.15 20.04
CA GLU A 449 2.41 49.36 19.27
C GLU A 449 1.62 50.54 19.84
N LYS A 450 2.23 51.72 19.78
CA LYS A 450 1.60 53.00 20.07
C LYS A 450 2.03 54.00 19.01
N ASP A 451 1.07 54.69 18.39
CA ASP A 451 1.31 55.66 17.32
C ASP A 451 2.20 55.08 16.20
N ASP A 452 1.93 53.83 15.80
CA ASP A 452 2.68 53.04 14.80
C ASP A 452 4.16 52.75 15.17
N HIS A 453 4.52 52.89 16.44
CA HIS A 453 5.84 52.55 16.98
C HIS A 453 5.76 51.39 17.96
N VAL A 454 6.71 50.46 17.88
CA VAL A 454 6.83 49.34 18.82
C VAL A 454 7.29 49.84 20.19
N VAL A 455 6.44 49.69 21.19
CA VAL A 455 6.73 50.10 22.58
C VAL A 455 7.08 48.92 23.49
N ALA A 456 6.65 47.71 23.14
CA ALA A 456 7.06 46.48 23.82
C ALA A 456 7.09 45.31 22.84
N ARG A 457 8.06 44.41 23.01
CA ARG A 457 8.21 43.22 22.15
C ARG A 457 8.78 42.05 22.92
N MET A 458 8.29 40.85 22.65
CA MET A 458 8.87 39.59 23.09
C MET A 458 8.99 38.63 21.90
N VAL A 459 10.13 37.97 21.78
CA VAL A 459 10.43 37.02 20.69
C VAL A 459 10.68 35.65 21.29
N PHE A 460 10.02 34.63 20.76
CA PHE A 460 10.12 33.25 21.23
C PHE A 460 10.62 32.33 20.13
N ASP A 461 11.40 31.30 20.50
CA ASP A 461 11.93 30.27 19.62
C ASP A 461 11.00 29.06 19.56
N LEU A 462 10.62 28.70 18.34
CA LEU A 462 9.76 27.57 17.99
C LEU A 462 10.52 26.45 17.27
N SER A 463 11.84 26.57 17.15
CA SER A 463 12.68 25.62 16.39
C SER A 463 12.95 24.31 17.13
N GLU A 464 12.86 24.31 18.46
CA GLU A 464 13.01 23.11 19.27
C GLU A 464 11.66 22.56 19.73
N LYS A 465 11.55 21.23 19.72
CA LYS A 465 10.34 20.50 20.13
C LYS A 465 9.09 21.05 19.45
N THR A 466 9.16 21.26 18.13
CA THR A 466 8.09 21.89 17.34
C THR A 466 6.77 21.13 17.46
N ASP A 467 6.82 19.80 17.58
CA ASP A 467 5.65 18.93 17.76
C ASP A 467 4.95 19.09 19.11
N GLU A 468 5.65 19.58 20.12
CA GLU A 468 5.09 19.79 21.45
C GLU A 468 4.44 21.18 21.57
N ILE A 469 4.49 22.03 20.54
CA ILE A 469 3.95 23.40 20.61
C ILE A 469 2.42 23.38 20.61
N THR A 470 1.84 24.10 21.56
CA THR A 470 0.40 24.29 21.71
C THR A 470 0.04 25.77 21.67
N LEU A 471 -1.27 26.06 21.61
CA LEU A 471 -1.81 27.42 21.73
C LEU A 471 -1.34 28.15 23.00
N MET A 472 -0.98 27.42 24.05
CA MET A 472 -0.63 28.01 25.36
C MET A 472 0.88 28.00 25.65
N ASN A 473 1.61 26.96 25.24
CA ASN A 473 2.99 26.77 25.72
C ASN A 473 4.07 27.47 24.89
N TRP A 474 3.73 28.07 23.75
CA TRP A 474 4.67 28.86 22.97
C TRP A 474 5.11 30.12 23.74
N PHE A 475 4.20 30.68 24.55
CA PHE A 475 4.45 31.80 25.45
C PHE A 475 5.04 31.30 26.77
N SER A 476 6.23 30.68 26.70
CA SER A 476 6.93 30.12 27.86
C SER A 476 8.33 30.69 28.00
N ARG A 477 8.81 30.75 29.25
CA ARG A 477 10.15 31.26 29.58
C ARG A 477 11.26 30.49 28.86
N SER A 478 11.13 29.17 28.76
CA SER A 478 12.11 28.31 28.09
C SER A 478 12.27 28.63 26.60
N ARG A 479 11.27 29.28 25.99
CA ARG A 479 11.28 29.66 24.58
C ARG A 479 11.65 31.14 24.38
N LEU A 480 11.75 31.96 25.43
CA LEU A 480 12.02 33.39 25.29
C LEU A 480 13.46 33.65 24.80
N VAL A 481 13.58 34.33 23.66
CA VAL A 481 14.86 34.70 23.03
C VAL A 481 15.27 36.13 23.38
N SER A 482 14.33 37.06 23.30
CA SER A 482 14.59 38.48 23.56
C SER A 482 13.33 39.23 23.94
N SER A 483 13.50 40.31 24.70
CA SER A 483 12.43 41.23 25.08
C SER A 483 12.89 42.69 25.01
N TYR A 484 11.95 43.60 24.80
CA TYR A 484 12.11 45.06 24.74
C TYR A 484 10.94 45.73 25.49
N PRO A 485 11.15 46.81 26.27
CA PRO A 485 12.37 47.64 26.37
C PRO A 485 13.46 47.08 27.28
N PHE A 486 13.14 46.12 28.14
CA PHE A 486 14.10 45.51 29.05
C PHE A 486 14.34 44.05 28.70
N LYS A 487 15.56 43.58 28.95
CA LYS A 487 15.91 42.16 28.81
C LYS A 487 15.38 41.40 30.03
N ILE A 488 14.46 40.47 29.79
CA ILE A 488 13.98 39.51 30.79
C ILE A 488 14.94 38.32 30.77
N ASP A 489 15.51 37.99 31.92
CA ASP A 489 16.30 36.76 32.06
C ASP A 489 15.33 35.56 32.18
N PRO A 490 15.40 34.56 31.29
CA PRO A 490 14.56 33.36 31.38
C PRO A 490 14.66 32.61 32.72
N LYS A 491 15.78 32.80 33.46
CA LYS A 491 16.02 32.19 34.77
C LYS A 491 15.52 33.02 35.96
N GLN A 492 15.10 34.26 35.71
CA GLN A 492 14.57 35.11 36.76
C GLN A 492 13.24 34.56 37.29
N SER A 493 13.07 34.60 38.60
CA SER A 493 11.78 34.27 39.22
C SER A 493 10.74 35.32 38.84
N THR A 494 9.60 34.87 38.32
CA THR A 494 8.47 35.70 37.93
C THR A 494 7.22 35.12 38.57
N ASN A 495 6.34 35.98 39.10
CA ASN A 495 5.07 35.53 39.68
C ASN A 495 4.18 34.87 38.62
N TYR A 496 4.12 35.45 37.41
CA TYR A 496 3.33 34.93 36.29
C TYR A 496 4.10 35.06 34.98
N PHE A 497 4.11 34.00 34.18
CA PHE A 497 4.61 33.99 32.80
C PHE A 497 3.84 32.91 32.04
N SER A 498 2.63 33.26 31.62
CA SER A 498 1.71 32.39 30.90
C SER A 498 0.70 33.25 30.14
N ILE A 499 0.03 32.67 29.15
CA ILE A 499 -1.13 33.29 28.49
C ILE A 499 -2.31 33.45 29.46
N ASP A 500 -2.44 32.54 30.43
CA ASP A 500 -3.52 32.59 31.41
C ASP A 500 -3.41 33.74 32.41
N GLY A 501 -2.20 34.29 32.60
CA GLY A 501 -1.95 35.41 33.49
C GLY A 501 -2.11 35.07 34.98
N ASP A 502 -2.49 36.09 35.76
CA ASP A 502 -2.98 35.95 37.13
C ASP A 502 -4.48 35.65 37.05
N ALA A 503 -4.85 34.39 37.34
CA ALA A 503 -6.18 33.83 37.09
C ALA A 503 -7.04 33.80 38.36
#